data_AF-A0A9P7ZV29-F1
#
_entry.id   AF-A0A9P7ZV29-F1
#
_cell.length_a   1.000
_cell.length_b   1.000
_cell.length_c   1.000
_cell.angle_alpha   90.00
_cell.angle_beta   90.00
_cell.angle_gamma   90.00
#
_symmetry.space_group_name_H-M   'P 1'
#
loop_
_entity.id
_entity.type
_entity.pdbx_description
1 polymer ?
#
loop_
_entity_poly.entity_id
_entity_poly.type
_entity_poly.pdbx_seq_one_letter_code
_entity_poly.pdbx_strand_id
1 'polypeptide(L)'
;MVVSDQAPKSDALNAILCFSVSMRCVPRLDRVTGYMDLLLLEKVVSELSRSVIALAGVGSGGACFQHHSGETKFPAQELRSHLEDLYDFAFNEMDLRAWLERASEDGMGPFDLDHCLHGGHTRE
;
A
#
# COMPACT_ATOMS: atom_id res chain seq x y z
N MET A 1 -5.47 4.58 -0.60
CA MET A 1 -5.15 3.82 -1.84
C MET A 1 -5.45 2.35 -1.58
N VAL A 2 -6.03 1.60 -2.52
CA VAL A 2 -6.33 0.17 -2.32
C VAL A 2 -5.13 -0.65 -2.78
N VAL A 3 -4.59 -1.49 -1.91
CA VAL A 3 -3.41 -2.34 -2.14
C VAL A 3 -3.91 -3.76 -2.36
N SER A 4 -3.45 -4.49 -3.39
CA SER A 4 -3.85 -5.88 -3.63
C SER A 4 -2.77 -6.71 -4.31
N ASP A 5 -2.82 -8.04 -4.11
CA ASP A 5 -1.99 -9.01 -4.84
C ASP A 5 -2.24 -8.98 -6.35
N GLN A 6 -3.43 -8.52 -6.77
CA GLN A 6 -3.84 -8.33 -8.17
C GLN A 6 -3.72 -6.88 -8.67
N ALA A 7 -3.08 -5.97 -7.91
CA ALA A 7 -2.88 -4.60 -8.36
C ALA A 7 -2.02 -4.61 -9.63
N PRO A 8 -2.18 -3.62 -10.53
CA PRO A 8 -1.29 -3.50 -11.69
C PRO A 8 0.17 -3.59 -11.23
N LYS A 9 1.01 -4.31 -11.99
CA LYS A 9 2.47 -4.45 -11.75
C LYS A 9 3.24 -3.12 -11.87
N SER A 10 2.58 -1.99 -11.70
CA SER A 10 3.08 -0.64 -11.80
C SER A 10 2.79 0.17 -10.54
N ASP A 11 2.28 -0.45 -9.48
CA ASP A 11 2.05 0.23 -8.21
C ASP A 11 3.25 0.00 -7.29
N ALA A 12 4.14 0.99 -7.23
CA ALA A 12 5.35 0.93 -6.41
C ALA A 12 5.02 0.73 -4.92
N LEU A 13 3.95 1.34 -4.41
CA LEU A 13 3.59 1.22 -3.01
C LEU A 13 3.02 -0.17 -2.72
N ASN A 14 2.23 -0.74 -3.63
CA ASN A 14 1.81 -2.14 -3.52
C ASN A 14 3.01 -3.10 -3.52
N ALA A 15 3.98 -2.88 -4.41
CA ALA A 15 5.19 -3.68 -4.46
C ALA A 15 6.02 -3.54 -3.16
N ILE A 16 6.20 -2.31 -2.65
CA ILE A 16 6.84 -2.06 -1.35
C ILE A 16 6.17 -2.88 -0.24
N LEU A 17 4.85 -2.87 -0.15
CA LEU A 17 4.13 -3.56 0.91
C LEU A 17 4.23 -5.08 0.80
N CYS A 18 3.97 -5.64 -0.39
CA CYS A 18 4.01 -7.08 -0.63
C CYS A 18 5.40 -7.67 -0.31
N PHE A 19 6.46 -7.05 -0.84
CA PHE A 19 7.81 -7.51 -0.58
C PHE A 19 8.23 -7.22 0.86
N SER A 20 7.77 -6.14 1.49
CA SER A 20 8.12 -5.87 2.89
C SER A 20 7.56 -6.94 3.82
N VAL A 21 6.31 -7.36 3.60
CA VAL A 21 5.67 -8.45 4.35
C VAL A 21 6.38 -9.78 4.10
N SER A 22 6.68 -10.11 2.84
CA SER A 22 7.36 -11.36 2.48
C SER A 22 8.77 -11.45 3.10
N MET A 23 9.54 -10.36 3.04
CA MET A 23 10.92 -10.30 3.54
C MET A 23 11.00 -10.02 5.05
N ARG A 24 9.87 -9.67 5.69
CA ARG A 24 9.81 -9.12 7.06
C ARG A 24 10.75 -7.93 7.26
N CYS A 25 10.89 -7.10 6.23
CA CYS A 25 11.80 -5.96 6.21
C CYS A 25 11.16 -4.79 5.47
N VAL A 26 11.20 -3.58 6.03
CA VAL A 26 10.67 -2.36 5.40
C VAL A 26 11.81 -1.45 4.93
N PRO A 27 11.62 -0.69 3.83
CA PRO A 27 12.56 0.34 3.44
C PRO A 27 12.42 1.56 4.35
N ARG A 28 13.54 2.15 4.72
CA ARG A 28 13.56 3.44 5.41
C ARG A 28 13.22 4.54 4.42
N LEU A 29 12.17 5.31 4.73
CA LEU A 29 11.62 6.35 3.86
C LEU A 29 11.97 7.78 4.32
N ASP A 30 13.15 7.98 4.94
CA ASP A 30 13.58 9.29 5.49
C ASP A 30 13.51 10.45 4.49
N ARG A 31 13.70 10.16 3.20
CA ARG A 31 13.70 11.14 2.11
C ARG A 31 12.33 11.36 1.47
N VAL A 32 11.34 10.53 1.81
CA VAL A 32 9.98 10.66 1.32
C VAL A 32 9.21 11.59 2.25
N THR A 33 8.71 12.70 1.72
CA THR A 33 7.85 13.61 2.48
C THR A 33 6.39 13.34 2.14
N GLY A 34 5.50 13.52 3.12
CA GLY A 34 4.07 13.33 2.93
C GLY A 34 3.49 12.25 3.85
N TYR A 35 2.24 11.89 3.56
CA TYR A 35 1.47 10.95 4.36
C TYR A 35 1.02 9.77 3.51
N MET A 36 1.08 8.58 4.09
CA MET A 36 0.52 7.37 3.53
C MET A 36 -0.91 7.17 4.01
N ASP A 37 -1.74 6.70 3.09
CA ASP A 37 -3.12 6.29 3.32
C ASP A 37 -3.26 4.83 2.87
N LEU A 38 -2.94 3.93 3.78
CA LEU A 38 -3.02 2.49 3.58
C LEU A 38 -4.35 1.97 4.10
N LEU A 39 -5.15 1.44 3.19
CA LEU A 39 -6.32 0.64 3.50
C LEU A 39 -6.03 -0.80 3.11
N LEU A 40 -6.12 -1.71 4.08
CA LEU A 40 -6.07 -3.15 3.84
C LEU A 40 -7.10 -3.54 2.77
N LEU A 41 -6.69 -4.35 1.79
CA LEU A 41 -7.60 -4.95 0.81
C LEU A 41 -8.80 -5.60 1.49
N GLU A 42 -8.56 -6.33 2.58
CA GLU A 42 -9.61 -7.04 3.31
C GLU A 42 -10.63 -6.08 3.93
N LYS A 43 -10.18 -4.92 4.45
CA LYS A 43 -11.06 -3.87 4.97
C LYS A 43 -11.84 -3.20 3.84
N VAL A 44 -11.18 -2.92 2.71
CA VAL A 44 -11.82 -2.34 1.52
C VAL A 44 -12.86 -3.29 0.91
N VAL A 45 -12.54 -4.57 0.78
CA VAL A 45 -13.45 -5.60 0.25
C VAL A 45 -14.65 -5.79 1.18
N SER A 46 -14.44 -5.77 2.51
CA SER A 46 -15.53 -5.85 3.48
C SER A 46 -16.45 -4.62 3.42
N GLU A 47 -15.87 -3.41 3.37
CA GLU A 47 -16.64 -2.17 3.24
C GLU A 47 -17.38 -2.07 1.91
N LEU A 48 -16.74 -2.43 0.79
CA LEU A 48 -17.38 -2.50 -0.53
C LEU A 48 -18.53 -3.50 -0.54
N SER A 49 -18.31 -4.71 0.01
CA SER A 49 -19.35 -5.74 0.10
C SER A 49 -20.55 -5.25 0.90
N ARG A 50 -20.30 -4.57 2.03
CA ARG A 50 -21.34 -3.98 2.87
C ARG A 50 -22.09 -2.84 2.16
N SER A 51 -21.39 -1.98 1.44
CA SER A 51 -21.99 -0.89 0.66
C SER A 51 -22.87 -1.42 -0.49
N VAL A 52 -22.43 -2.46 -1.20
CA VAL A 52 -23.21 -3.10 -2.28
C VAL A 52 -24.48 -3.77 -1.74
N ILE A 53 -24.39 -4.46 -0.60
CA ILE A 53 -25.57 -5.08 0.05
C ILE A 53 -26.55 -4.00 0.53
N ALA A 54 -26.06 -2.90 1.09
CA ALA A 54 -26.91 -1.77 1.50
C ALA A 54 -27.60 -1.11 0.28
N LEU A 55 -26.90 -0.97 -0.85
CA LEU A 55 -27.44 -0.43 -2.09
C LEU A 55 -28.48 -1.37 -2.72
N ALA A 56 -28.30 -2.68 -2.62
CA ALA A 56 -29.27 -3.67 -3.10
C ALA A 56 -30.56 -3.70 -2.25
N GLY A 57 -30.46 -3.35 -0.96
CA GLY A 57 -31.61 -3.26 -0.05
C GLY A 57 -32.42 -1.96 -0.17
N VAL A 58 -31.80 -0.88 -0.66
CA VAL A 58 -32.45 0.41 -0.87
C VAL A 58 -32.66 0.58 -2.38
N GLY A 59 -33.81 0.16 -2.89
CA GLY A 59 -34.17 0.30 -4.30
C GLY A 59 -33.99 1.76 -4.78
N SER A 60 -32.85 2.06 -5.38
CA SER A 60 -32.43 3.42 -5.71
C SER A 60 -31.80 3.41 -7.09
N GLY A 61 -32.55 3.93 -8.07
CA GLY A 61 -32.10 4.14 -9.44
C GLY A 61 -31.19 5.37 -9.59
N GLY A 62 -30.13 5.47 -8.78
CA GLY A 62 -29.18 6.58 -8.81
C GLY A 62 -27.73 6.11 -8.58
N ALA A 63 -26.78 6.71 -9.30
CA ALA A 63 -25.35 6.44 -9.12
C ALA A 63 -24.84 7.05 -7.81
N CYS A 64 -24.14 6.26 -6.99
CA CYS A 64 -23.49 6.70 -5.77
C CYS A 64 -21.96 6.65 -5.95
N PHE A 65 -21.27 7.74 -5.62
CA PHE A 65 -19.81 7.81 -5.61
C PHE A 65 -19.34 7.77 -4.16
N GLN A 66 -18.64 6.70 -3.78
CA GLN A 66 -18.06 6.56 -2.45
C GLN A 66 -16.53 6.53 -2.55
N HIS A 67 -15.87 7.45 -1.85
CA HIS A 67 -14.42 7.49 -1.78
C HIS A 67 -13.96 6.64 -0.59
N HIS A 68 -13.35 5.49 -0.88
CA HIS A 68 -12.69 4.65 0.12
C HIS A 68 -11.24 5.14 0.32
N SER A 69 -11.08 6.34 0.86
CA SER A 69 -9.81 6.81 1.45
C SER A 69 -9.75 6.36 2.91
N GLY A 70 -8.59 5.95 3.41
CA GLY A 70 -8.46 5.50 4.77
C GLY A 70 -8.74 6.63 5.74
N GLU A 71 -9.38 6.28 6.85
CA GLU A 71 -9.70 7.24 7.91
C GLU A 71 -8.43 7.75 8.61
N THR A 72 -7.29 7.09 8.42
CA THR A 72 -6.02 7.42 9.07
C THR A 72 -4.91 7.56 8.04
N LYS A 73 -4.34 8.77 8.00
CA LYS A 73 -3.12 9.10 7.28
C LYS A 73 -1.97 9.15 8.26
N PHE A 74 -0.82 8.65 7.87
CA PHE A 74 0.36 8.63 8.73
C PHE A 74 1.63 9.01 7.98
N PRO A 75 2.64 9.61 8.62
CA PRO A 75 3.90 9.98 7.98
C PRO A 75 4.60 8.79 7.31
N ALA A 76 5.25 9.01 6.17
CA ALA A 76 5.95 7.93 5.46
C ALA A 76 7.00 7.20 6.33
N GLN A 77 7.58 7.93 7.28
CA GLN A 77 8.58 7.45 8.23
C GLN A 77 8.00 6.44 9.25
N GLU A 78 6.68 6.45 9.44
CA GLU A 78 5.99 5.57 10.39
C GLU A 78 5.52 4.25 9.73
N LEU A 79 5.94 3.96 8.49
CA LEU A 79 5.59 2.73 7.76
C LEU A 79 5.82 1.47 8.59
N ARG A 80 6.97 1.39 9.26
CA ARG A 80 7.33 0.24 10.07
C ARG A 80 6.31 0.01 11.18
N SER A 81 6.11 1.01 12.03
CA SER A 81 5.23 0.91 13.19
C SER A 81 3.80 0.58 12.76
N HIS A 82 3.33 1.19 11.67
CA HIS A 82 2.02 0.87 11.13
C HIS A 82 1.88 -0.58 10.62
N LEU A 83 2.92 -1.15 10.03
CA LEU A 83 2.90 -2.55 9.59
C LEU A 83 3.04 -3.53 10.76
N GLU A 84 3.83 -3.18 11.78
CA GLU A 84 3.96 -3.99 13.01
C GLU A 84 2.63 -4.07 13.75
N ASP A 85 1.92 -2.94 13.89
CA ASP A 85 0.57 -2.89 14.48
C ASP A 85 -0.45 -3.71 13.65
N LEU A 86 -0.25 -3.79 12.34
CA LEU A 86 -1.17 -4.45 11.41
C LEU A 86 -1.01 -5.97 11.37
N TYR A 87 0.23 -6.45 11.33
CA TYR A 87 0.55 -7.85 11.10
C TYR A 87 0.97 -8.60 12.37
N ASP A 88 1.06 -7.91 13.52
CA ASP A 88 1.43 -8.47 14.82
C ASP A 88 2.78 -9.21 14.80
N PHE A 89 3.72 -8.71 14.01
CA PHE A 89 5.11 -9.17 14.02
C PHE A 89 6.09 -8.03 13.73
N ALA A 90 7.30 -8.16 14.24
CA ALA A 90 8.36 -7.16 14.08
C ALA A 90 8.94 -7.16 12.67
N PHE A 91 9.21 -5.97 12.15
CA PHE A 91 9.90 -5.77 10.87
C PHE A 91 11.30 -5.22 11.11
N ASN A 92 12.28 -5.71 10.34
CA ASN A 92 13.56 -5.02 10.24
C ASN A 92 13.41 -3.78 9.37
N GLU A 93 14.21 -2.75 9.61
CA GLU A 93 14.27 -1.57 8.76
C GLU A 93 15.66 -1.46 8.14
N MET A 94 15.73 -1.13 6.85
CA MET A 94 16.98 -1.01 6.10
C MET A 94 16.92 0.15 5.10
N ASP A 95 18.09 0.59 4.61
CA ASP A 95 18.17 1.61 3.57
C ASP A 95 17.38 1.18 2.32
N LEU A 96 16.69 2.14 1.67
CA LEU A 96 15.85 1.86 0.51
C LEU A 96 16.61 1.14 -0.61
N ARG A 97 17.89 1.45 -0.84
CA ARG A 97 18.69 0.78 -1.88
C ARG A 97 18.98 -0.67 -1.50
N ALA A 98 19.37 -0.92 -0.26
CA ALA A 98 19.58 -2.28 0.24
C ALA A 98 18.27 -3.09 0.23
N TRP A 99 17.14 -2.43 0.51
CA TRP A 99 15.82 -3.04 0.42
C TRP A 99 15.47 -3.43 -1.03
N LEU A 100 15.74 -2.55 -2.00
CA LEU A 100 15.49 -2.84 -3.42
C LEU A 100 16.36 -3.98 -3.95
N GLU A 101 17.64 -4.03 -3.53
CA GLU A 101 18.54 -5.14 -3.86
C GLU A 101 17.99 -6.47 -3.31
N ARG A 102 17.55 -6.48 -2.05
CA ARG A 102 16.92 -7.64 -1.42
C ARG A 102 15.61 -8.05 -2.11
N ALA A 103 14.76 -7.08 -2.43
CA ALA A 103 13.50 -7.33 -3.13
C ALA A 103 13.75 -7.93 -4.52
N SER A 104 14.80 -7.48 -5.22
CA SER A 104 15.22 -8.04 -6.50
C SER A 104 15.68 -9.50 -6.38
N GLU A 105 16.41 -9.85 -5.32
CA GLU A 105 16.80 -11.25 -5.04
C GLU A 105 15.57 -12.14 -4.80
N ASP A 106 14.54 -11.59 -4.14
CA ASP A 106 13.29 -12.27 -3.80
C ASP A 106 12.25 -12.25 -4.95
N GLY A 107 12.61 -11.71 -6.13
CA GLY A 107 11.83 -11.82 -7.36
C GLY A 107 11.08 -10.56 -7.80
N MET A 108 11.39 -9.39 -7.23
CA MET A 108 10.88 -8.10 -7.72
C MET A 108 11.41 -7.84 -9.14
N GLY A 109 10.49 -7.44 -10.05
CA GLY A 109 10.82 -7.24 -11.44
C GLY A 109 11.59 -5.94 -11.70
N PRO A 110 12.34 -5.84 -12.83
CA PRO A 110 13.07 -4.63 -13.21
C PRO A 110 12.21 -3.37 -13.33
N PHE A 111 10.95 -3.55 -13.73
CA PHE A 111 9.99 -2.46 -13.89
C PHE A 111 9.51 -1.89 -12.55
N ASP A 112 9.28 -2.76 -11.56
CA ASP A 112 8.90 -2.35 -10.20
C ASP A 112 10.06 -1.61 -9.52
N LEU A 113 11.30 -2.07 -9.72
CA LEU A 113 12.51 -1.43 -9.21
C LEU A 113 12.66 0.00 -9.75
N ASP A 114 12.53 0.17 -11.07
CA ASP A 114 12.65 1.48 -11.71
C ASP A 114 11.56 2.45 -11.24
N HIS A 115 10.33 1.95 -11.09
CA HIS A 115 9.22 2.76 -10.61
C HIS A 115 9.38 3.15 -9.13
N CYS A 116 9.90 2.27 -8.27
CA CYS A 116 10.20 2.62 -6.88
C CYS A 116 11.33 3.67 -6.77
N LEU A 117 12.30 3.64 -7.69
CA LEU A 117 13.40 4.61 -7.73
C LEU A 117 12.97 6.00 -8.25
N HIS A 118 12.03 6.03 -9.20
CA HIS A 118 11.63 7.26 -9.91
C HIS A 118 10.24 7.79 -9.55
N GLY A 119 9.46 7.03 -8.76
CA GLY A 119 8.07 7.33 -8.36
C GLY A 119 7.88 8.59 -7.49
N GLY A 120 8.96 9.31 -7.17
CA GLY A 120 8.93 10.60 -6.48
C GLY A 120 8.55 11.80 -7.37
N HIS A 121 8.39 11.63 -8.68
CA HIS A 121 8.00 12.71 -9.59
C HIS A 121 6.56 12.55 -10.08
N THR A 122 5.61 13.13 -9.35
CA THR A 122 4.44 13.78 -9.98
C THR A 122 3.89 14.86 -9.06
N ARG A 123 4.03 16.12 -9.49
CA ARG A 123 2.89 16.97 -9.85
C ARG A 123 3.36 18.35 -10.34
N GLU A 124 2.94 18.67 -11.57
CA GLU A 124 2.02 19.80 -11.77
C GLU A 124 0.71 19.23 -12.31
#